data_AF-A0A175W5Q2-F1
#
_entry.id   AF-A0A175W5Q2-F1
#
_cell.length_a   1.000
_cell.length_b   1.000
_cell.length_c   1.000
_cell.angle_alpha   90.00
_cell.angle_beta   90.00
_cell.angle_gamma   90.00
#
_symmetry.space_group_name_H-M   'P 1'
#
loop_
_entity.id
_entity.type
_entity.pdbx_description
1 polymer ?
#
loop_
_entity_poly.entity_id
_entity_poly.type
_entity_poly.pdbx_seq_one_letter_code
_entity_poly.pdbx_strand_id
1 'polypeptide(L)'
;MTVSWDPERLLDIRGRARIRDGIQCHGENGGLGPRCGWTKGIRDDERPDVRDAEDILQSMARKPPSNVTQQELQRLAYLCLCRDHHMTPTQMYNLADKWARLVRNAMATQTPPQTAHLSPAPETAPVTAPTTTLQFTGTERQNTNWQMTLSAQVGSTVNSRGSQSTNGTQHQHADAPAGFASSRRSPSRERTEKELAITLARLSALQIQNEDLREEEQRLKALGMEHSTFRENIERELAATRTQLSSVQLENENLRNQEHRLEALDAEYSTFREHTRAELATTQEQLSALELENETLREKTDHLQALESEHSTSKKRVEDKLSQSLAENKKLKEKKDNELEALGRQHSALVQKEREALRKKDEELRALREQYNELEQKERQLACALSKKDDELQKLHNQYDELEKKARELDLSTKQNDVRLREGPAAAAGRKRPDIGFAVCKDG
;
A
#
# COMPACT_ATOMS: atom_id res chain seq x y z
N MET A 1 4.79 26.79 28.25
CA MET A 1 5.87 26.29 27.37
C MET A 1 5.48 24.88 26.96
N THR A 2 5.01 24.67 25.73
CA THR A 2 4.82 23.32 25.22
C THR A 2 6.21 22.72 25.02
N VAL A 3 6.54 21.67 25.78
CA VAL A 3 7.79 20.93 25.57
C VAL A 3 7.65 20.26 24.21
N SER A 4 8.21 20.89 23.16
CA SER A 4 8.23 20.28 21.84
C SER A 4 9.07 19.02 21.92
N TRP A 5 8.47 17.88 21.66
CA TRP A 5 9.20 16.62 21.61
C TRP A 5 9.78 16.45 20.21
N ASP A 6 11.02 15.97 20.15
CA ASP A 6 11.75 15.74 18.91
C ASP A 6 11.91 14.22 18.73
N PRO A 7 11.03 13.55 17.95
CA PRO A 7 11.11 12.11 17.74
C PRO A 7 12.43 11.70 17.11
N GLU A 8 13.00 12.53 16.25
CA GLU A 8 14.24 12.21 15.55
C GLU A 8 15.40 12.08 16.52
N ARG A 9 15.50 13.03 17.47
CA ARG A 9 16.51 12.99 18.53
C ARG A 9 16.23 11.92 19.59
N LEU A 10 14.96 11.68 19.93
CA LEU A 10 14.58 10.67 20.92
C LEU A 10 14.88 9.25 20.43
N LEU A 11 14.61 8.98 19.15
CA LEU A 11 14.73 7.66 18.55
C LEU A 11 16.15 7.37 17.99
N ASP A 12 17.03 8.39 17.99
CA ASP A 12 18.43 8.33 17.54
C ASP A 12 18.60 7.94 16.05
N ILE A 13 17.65 8.34 15.21
CA ILE A 13 17.53 7.90 13.80
C ILE A 13 18.63 8.49 12.91
N ARG A 14 18.98 9.76 13.14
CA ARG A 14 20.14 10.38 12.50
C ARG A 14 21.39 10.01 13.27
N GLY A 15 22.21 9.16 12.67
CA GLY A 15 23.48 8.77 13.26
C GLY A 15 24.39 9.99 13.49
N ARG A 16 25.27 9.92 14.50
CA ARG A 16 26.39 10.88 14.67
C ARG A 16 27.42 10.81 13.52
N ALA A 17 27.21 9.93 12.55
CA ALA A 17 28.10 9.71 11.44
C ALA A 17 28.24 10.99 10.60
N ARG A 18 29.36 11.13 9.88
CA ARG A 18 29.73 12.32 9.09
C ARG A 18 28.68 12.77 8.06
N ILE A 19 27.65 11.96 7.81
CA ILE A 19 26.54 12.27 6.92
C ILE A 19 25.45 12.91 7.79
N ARG A 20 25.46 14.26 7.90
CA ARG A 20 24.48 15.03 8.68
C ARG A 20 23.01 14.76 8.31
N ASP A 21 22.84 14.21 7.11
CA ASP A 21 21.56 14.13 6.44
C ASP A 21 21.11 12.67 6.23
N GLY A 22 21.76 11.68 6.84
CA GLY A 22 21.45 10.28 6.58
C GLY A 22 20.66 9.57 7.69
N ILE A 23 19.75 8.67 7.29
CA ILE A 23 19.09 7.73 8.20
C ILE A 23 20.04 6.57 8.47
N GLN A 24 20.34 6.30 9.74
CA GLN A 24 21.23 5.21 10.14
C GLN A 24 20.44 3.90 10.32
N CYS A 25 21.03 2.77 9.90
CA CYS A 25 20.45 1.48 10.23
C CYS A 25 20.63 1.11 11.71
N HIS A 26 19.52 0.77 12.36
CA HIS A 26 19.43 0.37 13.77
C HIS A 26 19.44 -1.16 13.98
N GLY A 27 19.75 -1.93 12.93
CA GLY A 27 19.85 -3.38 13.05
C GLY A 27 20.94 -3.79 14.03
N GLU A 28 20.62 -4.78 14.87
CA GLU A 28 21.58 -5.40 15.78
C GLU A 28 22.36 -6.47 15.02
N ASN A 29 23.67 -6.28 14.86
CA ASN A 29 24.56 -7.35 14.45
C ASN A 29 24.72 -8.31 15.64
N GLY A 30 24.34 -9.57 15.48
CA GLY A 30 24.37 -10.60 16.53
C GLY A 30 25.77 -11.01 17.03
N GLY A 31 26.66 -10.07 17.32
CA GLY A 31 27.97 -10.31 17.93
C GLY A 31 29.15 -9.54 17.30
N LEU A 32 28.94 -8.82 16.19
CA LEU A 32 30.01 -8.17 15.43
C LEU A 32 29.80 -6.64 15.34
N GLY A 33 30.32 -5.94 16.34
CA GLY A 33 30.74 -4.55 16.19
C GLY A 33 29.65 -3.46 16.15
N PRO A 34 30.08 -2.19 16.11
CA PRO A 34 29.25 -1.04 16.41
C PRO A 34 28.38 -0.63 15.22
N ARG A 35 27.09 -0.98 15.28
CA ARG A 35 26.01 -0.59 14.34
C ARG A 35 26.25 -1.00 12.88
N CYS A 36 25.17 -1.21 12.15
CA CYS A 36 25.26 -1.37 10.71
C CYS A 36 25.91 -0.11 10.12
N GLY A 37 26.99 -0.27 9.34
CA GLY A 37 27.64 0.85 8.63
C GLY A 37 26.75 1.47 7.55
N TRP A 38 25.62 0.82 7.25
CA TRP A 38 24.63 1.33 6.31
C TRP A 38 24.00 2.61 6.87
N THR A 39 24.32 3.70 6.20
CA THR A 39 23.67 5.01 6.39
C THR A 39 23.08 5.39 5.04
N LYS A 40 21.77 5.63 5.00
CA LYS A 40 21.06 6.07 3.80
C LYS A 40 21.34 7.56 3.63
N GLY A 41 22.29 7.94 2.76
CA GLY A 41 22.58 9.35 2.51
C GLY A 41 21.50 10.02 1.67
N ILE A 42 21.21 11.30 1.92
CA ILE A 42 20.29 12.12 1.10
C ILE A 42 20.80 12.35 -0.32
N ARG A 43 22.12 12.20 -0.58
CA ARG A 43 22.69 12.43 -1.93
C ARG A 43 22.15 11.49 -3.02
N ASP A 44 21.38 10.48 -2.65
CA ASP A 44 20.47 9.81 -3.58
C ASP A 44 19.11 10.52 -3.51
N ASP A 45 18.95 11.64 -4.24
CA ASP A 45 17.67 12.35 -4.42
C ASP A 45 16.52 11.45 -4.95
N GLU A 46 16.82 10.18 -5.23
CA GLU A 46 15.98 9.16 -5.85
C GLU A 46 15.48 8.08 -4.89
N ARG A 47 15.64 8.21 -3.56
CA ARG A 47 15.15 7.19 -2.61
C ARG A 47 13.88 7.62 -1.86
N PRO A 48 12.67 7.24 -2.34
CA PRO A 48 11.39 7.56 -1.70
C PRO A 48 11.33 7.18 -0.22
N ASP A 49 12.03 6.11 0.17
CA ASP A 49 12.08 5.64 1.55
C ASP A 49 12.62 6.69 2.57
N VAL A 50 13.54 7.59 2.18
CA VAL A 50 14.09 8.61 3.11
C VAL A 50 13.04 9.70 3.37
N ARG A 51 12.38 10.18 2.31
CA ARG A 51 11.27 11.14 2.42
C ARG A 51 10.12 10.56 3.23
N ASP A 52 9.76 9.30 2.99
CA ASP A 52 8.72 8.62 3.75
C ASP A 52 9.03 8.57 5.26
N ALA A 53 10.29 8.34 5.62
CA ALA A 53 10.72 8.33 7.02
C ALA A 53 10.69 9.73 7.63
N GLU A 54 11.13 10.76 6.89
CA GLU A 54 11.03 12.16 7.30
C GLU A 54 9.57 12.61 7.49
N ASP A 55 8.67 12.20 6.60
CA ASP A 55 7.24 12.51 6.69
C ASP A 55 6.60 11.85 7.92
N ILE A 56 6.96 10.60 8.23
CA ILE A 56 6.52 9.92 9.45
C ILE A 56 7.06 10.66 10.69
N LEU A 57 8.33 11.07 10.68
CA LEU A 57 8.94 11.83 11.77
C LEU A 57 8.27 13.19 12.00
N GLN A 58 7.99 13.93 10.92
CA GLN A 58 7.28 15.19 11.00
C GLN A 58 5.83 15.01 11.49
N SER A 59 5.14 13.96 11.02
CA SER A 59 3.80 13.61 11.48
C SER A 59 3.77 13.32 12.98
N MET A 60 4.75 12.56 13.48
CA MET A 60 4.90 12.27 14.92
C MET A 60 5.21 13.55 15.71
N ALA A 61 6.13 14.40 15.23
CA ALA A 61 6.51 15.64 15.90
C ALA A 61 5.33 16.62 16.08
N ARG A 62 4.33 16.58 15.19
CA ARG A 62 3.10 17.40 15.27
C ARG A 62 2.07 16.89 16.28
N LYS A 63 2.22 15.65 16.77
CA LYS A 63 1.27 15.01 17.70
C LYS A 63 1.91 14.86 19.08
N PRO A 64 1.14 14.81 20.18
CA PRO A 64 1.70 14.46 21.48
C PRO A 64 2.23 13.01 21.45
N PRO A 65 3.26 12.66 22.25
CA PRO A 65 3.81 11.30 22.28
C PRO A 65 2.79 10.22 22.62
N SER A 66 1.70 10.57 23.31
CA SER A 66 0.56 9.69 23.61
C SER A 66 -0.20 9.19 22.39
N ASN A 67 -0.12 9.94 21.28
CA ASN A 67 -0.86 9.65 20.06
C ASN A 67 0.00 8.93 19.01
N VAL A 68 1.26 8.65 19.34
CA VAL A 68 2.15 7.87 18.48
C VAL A 68 1.76 6.41 18.57
N THR A 69 1.33 5.86 17.45
CA THR A 69 0.85 4.48 17.37
C THR A 69 2.00 3.50 17.17
N GLN A 70 1.80 2.25 17.60
CA GLN A 70 2.76 1.17 17.35
C GLN A 70 2.99 0.95 15.85
N GLN A 71 1.96 1.18 15.02
CA GLN A 71 2.03 1.04 13.57
C GLN A 71 2.94 2.10 12.93
N GLU A 72 2.89 3.35 13.40
CA GLU A 72 3.82 4.41 12.96
C GLU A 72 5.27 4.05 13.28
N LEU A 73 5.54 3.50 14.47
CA LEU A 73 6.87 3.05 14.87
C LEU A 73 7.36 1.84 14.06
N GLN A 74 6.49 0.89 13.75
CA GLN A 74 6.83 -0.25 12.88
C GLN A 74 7.15 0.19 11.46
N ARG A 75 6.36 1.11 10.90
CA ARG A 75 6.61 1.68 9.56
C ARG A 75 7.93 2.43 9.52
N LEU A 76 8.24 3.19 10.56
CA LEU A 76 9.53 3.87 10.69
C LEU A 76 10.69 2.86 10.81
N ALA A 77 10.50 1.79 11.59
CA ALA A 77 11.51 0.74 11.76
C ALA A 77 11.81 0.04 10.43
N TYR A 78 10.77 -0.25 9.64
CA TYR A 78 10.90 -0.81 8.30
C TYR A 78 11.78 0.07 7.39
N LEU A 79 11.60 1.40 7.44
CA LEU A 79 12.37 2.34 6.61
C LEU A 79 13.82 2.53 7.09
N CYS A 80 14.06 2.35 8.38
CA CYS A 80 15.38 2.54 9.00
C CYS A 80 16.25 1.28 8.92
N LEU A 81 15.70 0.07 8.76
CA LEU A 81 16.49 -1.16 8.68
C LEU A 81 17.05 -1.38 7.28
N CYS A 82 18.30 -1.85 7.18
CA CYS A 82 18.90 -2.15 5.89
C CYS A 82 18.24 -3.41 5.27
N ARG A 83 17.81 -3.30 4.01
CA ARG A 83 17.09 -4.38 3.30
C ARG A 83 17.88 -5.68 3.23
N ASP A 84 19.19 -5.57 3.08
CA ASP A 84 20.03 -6.73 2.76
C ASP A 84 20.36 -7.59 4.00
N HIS A 85 20.44 -6.98 5.20
CA HIS A 85 20.94 -7.69 6.39
C HIS A 85 20.01 -7.62 7.61
N HIS A 86 19.18 -6.58 7.73
CA HIS A 86 18.45 -6.30 8.99
C HIS A 86 16.94 -6.16 8.82
N MET A 87 16.42 -6.16 7.60
CA MET A 87 14.98 -6.10 7.34
C MET A 87 14.32 -7.48 7.55
N THR A 88 14.37 -7.97 8.78
CA THR A 88 13.60 -9.14 9.22
C THR A 88 12.40 -8.67 10.05
N PRO A 89 11.23 -9.33 9.98
CA PRO A 89 10.06 -8.96 10.77
C PRO A 89 10.38 -8.87 12.27
N THR A 90 11.16 -9.82 12.79
CA THR A 90 11.57 -9.86 14.20
C THR A 90 12.39 -8.63 14.60
N GLN A 91 13.37 -8.22 13.80
CA GLN A 91 14.15 -7.00 14.11
C GLN A 91 13.31 -5.74 14.01
N MET A 92 12.38 -5.67 13.04
CA MET A 92 11.44 -4.56 12.92
C MET A 92 10.54 -4.44 14.17
N TYR A 93 9.93 -5.54 14.62
CA TYR A 93 9.09 -5.54 15.82
C TYR A 93 9.90 -5.20 17.08
N ASN A 94 11.10 -5.76 17.23
CA ASN A 94 11.97 -5.49 18.37
C ASN A 94 12.41 -4.02 18.43
N LEU A 95 12.71 -3.42 17.27
CA LEU A 95 13.07 -2.01 17.17
C LEU A 95 11.88 -1.11 17.48
N ALA A 96 10.70 -1.41 16.93
CA ALA A 96 9.47 -0.68 17.24
C ALA A 96 9.13 -0.74 18.75
N ASP A 97 9.25 -1.90 19.38
CA ASP A 97 9.03 -2.08 20.84
C ASP A 97 10.07 -1.34 21.70
N LYS A 98 11.32 -1.28 21.24
CA LYS A 98 12.37 -0.46 21.87
C LYS A 98 12.01 1.01 21.80
N TRP A 99 11.58 1.51 20.64
CA TRP A 99 11.15 2.89 20.47
C TRP A 99 9.87 3.21 21.23
N ALA A 100 8.90 2.30 21.29
CA ALA A 100 7.68 2.47 22.08
C ALA A 100 7.97 2.65 23.58
N ARG A 101 9.03 2.01 24.09
CA ARG A 101 9.51 2.24 25.47
C ARG A 101 10.12 3.64 25.63
N LEU A 102 10.89 4.12 24.67
CA LEU A 102 11.44 5.49 24.70
C LEU A 102 10.34 6.55 24.65
N VAL A 103 9.34 6.35 23.79
CA VAL A 103 8.16 7.24 23.68
C VAL A 103 7.38 7.27 25.01
N ARG A 104 7.12 6.11 25.64
CA ARG A 104 6.46 6.06 26.96
C ARG A 104 7.27 6.76 28.05
N ASN A 105 8.59 6.65 28.04
CA ASN A 105 9.45 7.37 28.98
C ASN A 105 9.42 8.90 28.73
N ALA A 106 9.32 9.32 27.47
CA ALA A 106 9.14 10.72 27.11
C ALA A 106 7.76 11.26 27.54
N MET A 107 6.70 10.42 27.51
CA MET A 107 5.39 10.79 28.06
C MET A 107 5.46 11.06 29.56
N ALA A 108 6.14 10.18 30.30
CA ALA A 108 6.29 10.33 31.76
C ALA A 108 7.03 11.62 32.15
N THR A 109 7.97 12.08 31.33
CA THR A 109 8.72 13.34 31.58
C THR A 109 7.97 14.60 31.15
N GLN A 110 7.01 14.50 30.22
CA GLN A 110 6.14 15.62 29.85
C GLN A 110 4.97 15.82 30.80
N THR A 111 4.66 14.82 31.62
CA THR A 111 3.63 14.96 32.64
C THR A 111 4.23 15.83 33.75
N PRO A 112 3.73 17.06 33.98
CA PRO A 112 4.24 17.90 35.06
C PRO A 112 4.14 17.10 36.36
N PRO A 113 5.13 17.21 37.27
CA PRO A 113 5.03 16.59 38.59
C PRO A 113 3.75 17.13 39.21
N GLN A 114 2.73 16.28 39.30
CA GLN A 114 1.53 16.61 40.05
C GLN A 114 2.01 16.90 41.46
N THR A 115 1.95 18.17 41.82
CA THR A 115 2.33 18.66 43.12
C THR A 115 1.63 17.80 44.14
N ALA A 116 2.41 17.03 44.90
CA ALA A 116 1.96 16.28 46.04
C ALA A 116 1.41 17.28 47.06
N HIS A 117 0.15 17.63 46.91
CA HIS A 117 -0.60 18.40 47.88
C HIS A 117 -1.96 17.72 48.06
N LEU A 118 -2.05 17.02 49.19
CA LEU A 118 -3.24 16.84 50.01
C LEU A 118 -4.35 15.92 49.46
N SER A 119 -4.29 14.66 49.89
CA SER A 119 -5.49 13.99 50.43
C SER A 119 -6.12 14.83 51.56
N PRO A 120 -7.37 14.60 52.02
CA PRO A 120 -8.38 13.62 51.58
C PRO A 120 -9.80 14.20 51.40
N ALA A 121 -10.66 13.52 50.65
CA ALA A 121 -12.07 13.31 51.02
C ALA A 121 -12.66 12.19 50.13
N PRO A 122 -13.17 11.09 50.71
CA PRO A 122 -13.80 10.01 49.98
C PRO A 122 -15.30 10.28 49.92
N GLU A 123 -15.90 10.39 48.74
CA GLU A 123 -17.34 10.17 48.65
C GLU A 123 -17.80 9.65 47.29
N THR A 124 -18.45 8.48 47.39
CA THR A 124 -19.46 7.91 46.49
C THR A 124 -19.03 7.40 45.12
N ALA A 125 -18.92 6.07 45.08
CA ALA A 125 -18.84 5.24 43.89
C ALA A 125 -20.05 5.41 42.96
N PRO A 126 -19.85 5.22 41.64
CA PRO A 126 -20.90 5.32 40.63
C PRO A 126 -21.85 4.12 40.68
N VAL A 127 -23.14 4.41 40.75
CA VAL A 127 -24.23 3.45 40.58
C VAL A 127 -24.27 3.01 39.12
N THR A 128 -23.81 1.78 38.86
CA THR A 128 -24.07 1.06 37.61
C THR A 128 -25.56 0.78 37.49
N ALA A 129 -26.22 1.40 36.52
CA ALA A 129 -27.58 1.08 36.12
C ALA A 129 -27.57 -0.17 35.22
N PRO A 130 -28.26 -1.26 35.58
CA PRO A 130 -28.46 -2.40 34.69
C PRO A 130 -29.57 -2.10 33.68
N THR A 131 -29.21 -2.13 32.39
CA THR A 131 -30.14 -2.15 31.26
C THR A 131 -31.00 -3.41 31.36
N THR A 132 -32.23 -3.27 31.86
CA THR A 132 -33.22 -4.35 31.85
C THR A 132 -33.94 -4.32 30.51
N THR A 133 -33.53 -5.20 29.60
CA THR A 133 -34.22 -5.49 28.34
C THR A 133 -35.54 -6.18 28.67
N LEU A 134 -36.63 -5.41 28.75
CA LEU A 134 -37.99 -5.93 28.85
C LEU A 134 -38.44 -6.42 27.46
N GLN A 135 -38.34 -7.73 27.25
CA GLN A 135 -39.01 -8.41 26.13
C GLN A 135 -40.53 -8.35 26.36
N PHE A 136 -41.20 -7.46 25.62
CA PHE A 136 -42.65 -7.37 25.57
C PHE A 136 -43.17 -8.47 24.62
N THR A 137 -43.56 -9.62 25.15
CA THR A 137 -44.30 -10.62 24.40
C THR A 137 -45.77 -10.18 24.32
N GLY A 138 -46.17 -9.75 23.13
CA GLY A 138 -47.56 -9.41 22.82
C GLY A 138 -48.46 -10.62 23.07
N THR A 139 -49.30 -10.52 24.10
CA THR A 139 -50.48 -11.37 24.23
C THR A 139 -51.71 -10.51 24.01
N GLU A 140 -52.29 -10.74 22.84
CA GLU A 140 -53.51 -10.19 22.28
C GLU A 140 -54.69 -10.49 23.22
N ARG A 141 -54.94 -9.59 24.19
CA ARG A 141 -56.10 -9.70 25.07
C ARG A 141 -57.33 -9.17 24.35
N GLN A 142 -58.16 -10.11 23.92
CA GLN A 142 -59.47 -9.88 23.33
C GLN A 142 -60.33 -9.00 24.24
N ASN A 143 -60.90 -7.99 23.61
CA ASN A 143 -61.77 -6.96 24.12
C ASN A 143 -63.08 -7.59 24.65
N THR A 144 -63.20 -7.79 25.96
CA THR A 144 -64.44 -8.21 26.59
C THR A 144 -65.40 -7.02 26.65
N ASN A 145 -66.38 -7.08 25.75
CA ASN A 145 -67.54 -6.20 25.65
C ASN A 145 -68.33 -6.18 26.97
N TRP A 146 -68.15 -5.12 27.76
CA TRP A 146 -68.96 -4.82 28.94
C TRP A 146 -70.33 -4.28 28.50
N GLN A 147 -71.26 -5.15 28.11
CA GLN A 147 -72.67 -4.79 28.08
C GLN A 147 -73.21 -4.79 29.52
N MET A 148 -73.21 -3.61 30.12
CA MET A 148 -73.92 -3.31 31.36
C MET A 148 -75.43 -3.40 31.11
N THR A 149 -76.04 -4.48 31.59
CA THR A 149 -77.49 -4.64 31.73
C THR A 149 -77.98 -3.71 32.84
N LEU A 150 -78.41 -2.50 32.47
CA LEU A 150 -79.12 -1.58 33.37
C LEU A 150 -80.56 -2.04 33.54
N SER A 151 -80.78 -2.91 34.53
CA SER A 151 -82.09 -3.26 35.06
C SER A 151 -82.63 -2.08 35.89
N ALA A 152 -83.33 -1.14 35.24
CA ALA A 152 -84.10 -0.12 35.95
C ALA A 152 -85.38 -0.77 36.52
N GLN A 153 -85.28 -1.15 37.78
CA GLN A 153 -86.33 -1.74 38.59
C GLN A 153 -87.34 -0.65 38.97
N VAL A 154 -88.37 -0.46 38.15
CA VAL A 154 -89.50 0.41 38.46
C VAL A 154 -90.36 -0.28 39.52
N GLY A 155 -90.06 -0.01 40.79
CA GLY A 155 -90.89 -0.39 41.92
C GLY A 155 -92.12 0.50 42.00
N SER A 156 -93.23 0.06 41.41
CA SER A 156 -94.55 0.68 41.58
C SER A 156 -95.29 0.05 42.76
N THR A 157 -94.91 0.39 43.99
CA THR A 157 -95.68 0.06 45.19
C THR A 157 -96.77 1.12 45.40
N VAL A 158 -97.87 1.00 44.64
CA VAL A 158 -99.14 1.66 44.96
C VAL A 158 -99.91 0.71 45.87
N ASN A 159 -99.74 0.83 47.18
CA ASN A 159 -100.61 0.16 48.14
C ASN A 159 -101.17 1.21 49.11
N SER A 160 -102.18 1.92 48.63
CA SER A 160 -103.00 2.85 49.39
C SER A 160 -104.43 2.33 49.41
N ARG A 161 -104.82 1.68 50.51
CA ARG A 161 -106.20 1.67 51.02
C ARG A 161 -106.20 1.04 52.41
N GLY A 162 -105.77 1.85 53.37
CA GLY A 162 -106.08 1.65 54.77
C GLY A 162 -107.43 2.29 55.12
N SER A 163 -108.06 1.71 56.13
CA SER A 163 -108.93 2.35 57.12
C SER A 163 -110.35 2.72 56.66
N GLN A 164 -111.36 1.95 57.09
CA GLN A 164 -112.06 2.11 58.38
C GLN A 164 -112.91 3.38 58.43
N SER A 165 -114.22 3.23 58.22
CA SER A 165 -115.34 4.02 58.79
C SER A 165 -116.58 3.56 58.01
N THR A 166 -117.66 3.06 58.58
CA THR A 166 -118.50 3.76 59.55
C THR A 166 -119.21 2.78 60.47
N ASN A 167 -119.14 3.11 61.76
CA ASN A 167 -119.99 2.59 62.81
C ASN A 167 -121.46 2.95 62.54
N GLY A 168 -122.31 1.95 62.30
CA GLY A 168 -123.77 2.08 62.36
C GLY A 168 -124.29 1.54 63.69
N THR A 169 -123.83 2.11 64.80
CA THR A 169 -124.18 1.70 66.16
C THR A 169 -125.47 2.39 66.60
N GLN A 170 -126.55 1.61 66.71
CA GLN A 170 -127.42 1.54 67.89
C GLN A 170 -128.03 2.85 68.46
N HIS A 171 -129.29 3.13 68.13
CA HIS A 171 -130.30 3.80 69.00
C HIS A 171 -131.66 3.19 68.61
N GLN A 172 -132.15 2.10 69.23
CA GLN A 172 -132.88 2.06 70.50
C GLN A 172 -133.67 3.34 70.81
N HIS A 173 -134.92 3.38 70.36
CA HIS A 173 -135.98 4.09 71.08
C HIS A 173 -137.03 3.08 71.51
N ALA A 174 -137.03 2.84 72.82
CA ALA A 174 -138.06 2.15 73.56
C ALA A 174 -139.32 3.02 73.67
N ASP A 175 -140.46 2.34 73.68
CA ASP A 175 -141.64 2.54 74.53
C ASP A 175 -141.94 3.95 75.07
N ALA A 176 -143.09 4.51 74.65
CA ALA A 176 -144.14 4.96 75.57
C ALA A 176 -145.37 5.51 74.82
N PRO A 177 -146.57 5.00 75.09
CA PRO A 177 -147.84 5.62 74.70
C PRO A 177 -148.37 6.52 75.82
N ALA A 178 -148.70 7.77 75.48
CA ALA A 178 -149.66 8.61 76.20
C ALA A 178 -150.21 9.57 75.14
N GLY A 179 -151.50 9.57 74.82
CA GLY A 179 -152.55 9.89 75.78
C GLY A 179 -152.63 11.40 75.90
N PHE A 180 -153.56 11.99 75.13
CA PHE A 180 -154.20 13.28 75.41
C PHE A 180 -153.27 14.48 75.71
N ALA A 181 -153.00 15.27 74.68
CA ALA A 181 -153.49 16.64 74.60
C ALA A 181 -152.73 17.35 73.49
N SER A 182 -153.50 17.78 72.49
CA SER A 182 -153.11 18.77 71.49
C SER A 182 -152.80 20.11 72.16
N SER A 183 -151.71 20.17 72.92
CA SER A 183 -151.10 21.44 73.28
C SER A 183 -150.38 21.89 72.04
N ARG A 184 -151.04 22.81 71.32
CA ARG A 184 -150.54 23.55 70.16
C ARG A 184 -149.13 24.04 70.50
N ARG A 185 -148.10 23.25 70.15
CA ARG A 185 -146.72 23.70 70.22
C ARG A 185 -146.67 24.88 69.25
N SER A 186 -146.45 26.06 69.80
CA SER A 186 -146.55 27.30 69.07
C SER A 186 -145.65 27.23 67.83
N PRO A 187 -146.09 27.75 66.67
CA PRO A 187 -145.31 27.73 65.44
C PRO A 187 -143.93 28.40 65.59
N SER A 188 -143.72 29.21 66.63
CA SER A 188 -142.41 29.74 67.02
C SER A 188 -141.43 28.63 67.45
N ARG A 189 -141.85 27.65 68.26
CA ARG A 189 -140.97 26.59 68.77
C ARG A 189 -140.54 25.62 67.67
N GLU A 190 -141.48 25.27 66.79
CA GLU A 190 -141.19 24.42 65.62
C GLU A 190 -140.32 25.15 64.59
N ARG A 191 -140.47 26.48 64.43
CA ARG A 191 -139.53 27.30 63.66
C ARG A 191 -138.14 27.30 64.28
N THR A 192 -138.03 27.52 65.59
CA THR A 192 -136.73 27.52 66.27
C THR A 192 -136.07 26.15 66.23
N GLU A 193 -136.81 25.06 66.34
CA GLU A 193 -136.27 23.69 66.22
C GLU A 193 -135.81 23.40 64.78
N LYS A 194 -136.56 23.85 63.76
CA LYS A 194 -136.12 23.75 62.36
C LYS A 194 -134.89 24.60 62.07
N GLU A 195 -134.83 25.84 62.57
CA GLU A 195 -133.65 26.70 62.48
C GLU A 195 -132.45 26.09 63.22
N LEU A 196 -132.67 25.49 64.40
CA LEU A 196 -131.62 24.79 65.14
C LEU A 196 -131.12 23.54 64.38
N ALA A 197 -132.01 22.76 63.77
CA ALA A 197 -131.64 21.62 62.95
C ALA A 197 -130.86 22.04 61.69
N ILE A 198 -131.28 23.13 61.02
CA ILE A 198 -130.57 23.71 59.88
C ILE A 198 -129.18 24.21 60.30
N THR A 199 -129.06 24.88 61.44
CA THR A 199 -127.78 25.37 61.94
C THR A 199 -126.85 24.23 62.36
N LEU A 200 -127.36 23.17 63.00
CA LEU A 200 -126.59 21.96 63.30
C LEU A 200 -126.12 21.24 62.04
N ALA A 201 -127.00 21.08 61.03
CA ALA A 201 -126.62 20.51 59.74
C ALA A 201 -125.56 21.37 59.01
N ARG A 202 -125.66 22.70 59.12
CA ARG A 202 -124.66 23.62 58.57
C ARG A 202 -123.34 23.53 59.31
N LEU A 203 -123.36 23.39 60.63
CA LEU A 203 -122.17 23.16 61.44
C LEU A 203 -121.50 21.83 61.12
N SER A 204 -122.26 20.74 60.94
CA SER A 204 -121.70 19.44 60.55
C SER A 204 -121.10 19.49 59.14
N ALA A 205 -121.75 20.18 58.20
CA ALA A 205 -121.20 20.39 56.86
C ALA A 205 -119.91 21.23 56.89
N LEU A 206 -119.86 22.28 57.71
CA LEU A 206 -118.63 23.06 57.93
C LEU A 206 -117.54 22.24 58.62
N GLN A 207 -117.89 21.31 59.52
CA GLN A 207 -116.92 20.40 60.14
C GLN A 207 -116.31 19.45 59.11
N ILE A 208 -117.13 18.83 58.25
CA ILE A 208 -116.64 18.00 57.14
C ILE A 208 -115.75 18.81 56.21
N GLN A 209 -116.20 20.00 55.79
CA GLN A 209 -115.40 20.87 54.93
C GLN A 209 -114.06 21.28 55.58
N ASN A 210 -114.02 21.54 56.89
CA ASN A 210 -112.77 21.82 57.58
C ASN A 210 -111.84 20.61 57.64
N GLU A 211 -112.40 19.40 57.75
CA GLU A 211 -111.60 18.18 57.73
C GLU A 211 -111.05 17.92 56.33
N ASP A 212 -111.87 18.07 55.28
CA ASP A 212 -111.42 18.00 53.88
C ASP A 212 -110.31 19.03 53.60
N LEU A 213 -110.45 20.26 54.11
CA LEU A 213 -109.42 21.30 53.99
C LEU A 213 -108.13 20.94 54.74
N ARG A 214 -108.21 20.28 55.90
CA ARG A 214 -107.04 19.79 56.63
C ARG A 214 -106.34 18.66 55.88
N GLU A 215 -107.09 17.73 55.30
CA GLU A 215 -106.53 16.67 54.46
C GLU A 215 -105.82 17.28 53.24
N GLU A 216 -106.42 18.29 52.61
CA GLU A 216 -105.81 18.98 51.47
C GLU A 216 -104.56 19.78 51.89
N GLU A 217 -104.57 20.43 53.06
CA GLU A 217 -103.38 21.08 53.62
C GLU A 217 -102.26 20.07 53.89
N GLN A 218 -102.59 18.88 54.41
CA GLN A 218 -101.62 17.80 54.60
C GLN A 218 -101.07 17.27 53.26
N ARG A 219 -101.92 17.13 52.23
CA ARG A 219 -101.48 16.76 50.88
C ARG A 219 -100.57 17.81 50.27
N LEU A 220 -100.90 19.09 50.40
CA LEU A 220 -100.04 20.19 49.92
C LEU A 220 -98.70 20.21 50.65
N LYS A 221 -98.66 19.92 51.95
CA LYS A 221 -97.41 19.75 52.71
C LYS A 221 -96.59 18.56 52.19
N ALA A 222 -97.22 17.42 51.92
CA ALA A 222 -96.56 16.25 51.35
C ALA A 222 -95.98 16.54 49.95
N LEU A 223 -96.77 17.14 49.06
CA LEU A 223 -96.32 17.60 47.74
C LEU A 223 -95.18 18.62 47.83
N GLY A 224 -95.22 19.51 48.84
CA GLY A 224 -94.13 20.45 49.11
C GLY A 224 -92.81 19.75 49.48
N MET A 225 -92.88 18.70 50.31
CA MET A 225 -91.72 17.86 50.63
C MET A 225 -91.22 17.07 49.42
N GLU A 226 -92.12 16.47 48.63
CA GLU A 226 -91.78 15.76 47.40
C GLU A 226 -91.12 16.67 46.37
N HIS A 227 -91.62 17.89 46.19
CA HIS A 227 -90.99 18.87 45.31
C HIS A 227 -89.62 19.32 45.84
N SER A 228 -89.44 19.39 47.16
CA SER A 228 -88.13 19.68 47.77
C SER A 228 -87.12 18.56 47.47
N THR A 229 -87.49 17.31 47.71
CA THR A 229 -86.61 16.16 47.46
C THR A 229 -86.33 15.98 45.96
N PHE A 230 -87.31 16.22 45.11
CA PHE A 230 -87.13 16.21 43.66
C PHE A 230 -86.16 17.30 43.19
N ARG A 231 -86.26 18.52 43.73
CA ARG A 231 -85.31 19.60 43.44
C ARG A 231 -83.89 19.24 43.86
N GLU A 232 -83.72 18.70 45.07
CA GLU A 232 -82.43 18.21 45.55
C GLU A 232 -81.87 17.06 44.71
N ASN A 233 -82.73 16.15 44.22
CA ASN A 233 -82.33 15.09 43.28
C ASN A 233 -81.82 15.69 41.97
N ILE A 234 -82.54 16.63 41.37
CA ILE A 234 -82.11 17.33 40.15
C ILE A 234 -80.77 18.05 40.37
N GLU A 235 -80.62 18.75 41.49
CA GLU A 235 -79.38 19.46 41.82
C GLU A 235 -78.20 18.49 41.97
N ARG A 236 -78.42 17.33 42.59
CA ARG A 236 -77.43 16.25 42.68
C ARG A 236 -77.07 15.68 41.31
N GLU A 237 -78.05 15.44 40.44
CA GLU A 237 -77.81 14.96 39.06
C GLU A 237 -77.06 16.00 38.22
N LEU A 238 -77.41 17.29 38.34
CA LEU A 238 -76.70 18.39 37.69
C LEU A 238 -75.25 18.52 38.19
N ALA A 239 -75.00 18.34 39.49
CA ALA A 239 -73.65 18.33 40.03
C ALA A 239 -72.83 17.14 39.53
N ALA A 240 -73.45 15.95 39.46
CA ALA A 240 -72.81 14.74 38.94
C ALA A 240 -72.46 14.90 37.44
N THR A 241 -73.39 15.39 36.62
CA THR A 241 -73.16 15.60 35.18
C THR A 241 -72.11 16.68 34.91
N ARG A 242 -72.06 17.77 35.70
CA ARG A 242 -70.98 18.78 35.62
C ARG A 242 -69.61 18.18 35.92
N THR A 243 -69.53 17.32 36.93
CA THR A 243 -68.29 16.62 37.30
C THR A 243 -67.84 15.69 36.19
N GLN A 244 -68.77 14.90 35.61
CA GLN A 244 -68.48 14.03 34.47
C GLN A 244 -68.02 14.83 33.24
N LEU A 245 -68.69 15.95 32.94
CA LEU A 245 -68.31 16.82 31.83
C LEU A 245 -66.88 17.36 32.00
N SER A 246 -66.52 17.80 33.21
CA SER A 246 -65.16 18.26 33.51
C SER A 246 -64.11 17.14 33.34
N SER A 247 -64.43 15.91 33.74
CA SER A 247 -63.56 14.75 33.53
C SER A 247 -63.36 14.44 32.03
N VAL A 248 -64.44 14.46 31.25
CA VAL A 248 -64.39 14.22 29.80
C VAL A 248 -63.64 15.34 29.07
N GLN A 249 -63.75 16.59 29.53
CA GLN A 249 -62.97 17.71 28.99
C GLN A 249 -61.48 17.52 29.22
N LEU A 250 -61.08 17.11 30.42
CA LEU A 250 -59.68 16.81 30.74
C LEU A 250 -59.13 15.64 29.91
N GLU A 251 -59.93 14.58 29.74
CA GLU A 251 -59.56 13.44 28.89
C GLU A 251 -59.39 13.83 27.42
N ASN A 252 -60.29 14.66 26.88
CA ASN A 252 -60.17 15.19 25.52
C ASN A 252 -58.92 16.06 25.34
N GLU A 253 -58.54 16.86 26.34
CA GLU A 253 -57.31 17.64 26.31
C GLU A 253 -56.08 16.72 26.30
N ASN A 254 -56.08 15.67 27.13
CA ASN A 254 -55.02 14.66 27.12
C ASN A 254 -54.92 13.92 25.77
N LEU A 255 -56.05 13.52 25.18
CA LEU A 255 -56.08 12.87 23.86
C LEU A 255 -55.55 13.79 22.76
N ARG A 256 -55.89 15.08 22.77
CA ARG A 256 -55.31 16.07 21.83
C ARG A 256 -53.80 16.22 22.00
N ASN A 257 -53.31 16.24 23.24
CA ASN A 257 -51.87 16.28 23.50
C ASN A 257 -51.17 15.00 23.02
N GLN A 258 -51.82 13.84 23.14
CA GLN A 258 -51.32 12.58 22.58
C GLN A 258 -51.32 12.57 21.05
N GLU A 259 -52.37 13.11 20.42
CA GLU A 259 -52.46 13.26 18.96
C GLU A 259 -51.33 14.14 18.44
N HIS A 260 -51.10 15.31 19.02
CA HIS A 260 -49.96 16.17 18.66
C HIS A 260 -48.60 15.49 18.85
N ARG A 261 -48.46 14.66 19.89
CA ARG A 261 -47.23 13.87 20.09
C ARG A 261 -47.04 12.81 19.00
N LEU A 262 -48.12 12.16 18.56
CA LEU A 262 -48.06 11.19 17.46
C LEU A 262 -47.76 11.88 16.12
N GLU A 263 -48.34 13.05 15.86
CA GLU A 263 -48.02 13.87 14.68
C GLU A 263 -46.54 14.26 14.66
N ALA A 264 -45.98 14.68 15.80
CA ALA A 264 -44.55 14.99 15.92
C ALA A 264 -43.67 13.76 15.65
N LEU A 265 -44.03 12.59 16.19
CA LEU A 265 -43.31 11.34 15.93
C LEU A 265 -43.39 10.89 14.47
N ASP A 266 -44.53 11.07 13.80
CA ASP A 266 -44.66 10.75 12.37
C ASP A 266 -43.80 11.68 11.50
N ALA A 267 -43.74 12.97 11.85
CA ALA A 267 -42.85 13.93 11.20
C ALA A 267 -41.37 13.54 11.39
N GLU A 268 -40.94 13.22 12.61
CA GLU A 268 -39.59 12.72 12.91
C GLU A 268 -39.29 11.45 12.11
N TYR A 269 -40.21 10.47 12.10
CA TYR A 269 -40.04 9.23 11.36
C TYR A 269 -39.98 9.45 9.84
N SER A 270 -40.72 10.42 9.30
CA SER A 270 -40.63 10.80 7.89
C SER A 270 -39.24 11.32 7.55
N THR A 271 -38.71 12.27 8.34
CA THR A 271 -37.36 12.81 8.13
C THR A 271 -36.27 11.72 8.26
N PHE A 272 -36.42 10.80 9.22
CA PHE A 272 -35.52 9.67 9.39
C PHE A 272 -35.53 8.73 8.17
N ARG A 273 -36.72 8.42 7.61
CA ARG A 273 -36.84 7.60 6.40
C ARG A 273 -36.21 8.27 5.19
N GLU A 274 -36.41 9.57 5.02
CA GLU A 274 -35.80 10.34 3.93
C GLU A 274 -34.28 10.36 4.05
N HIS A 275 -33.75 10.60 5.24
CA HIS A 275 -32.31 10.53 5.52
C HIS A 275 -31.75 9.15 5.18
N THR A 276 -32.38 8.08 5.70
CA THR A 276 -31.95 6.69 5.45
C THR A 276 -31.99 6.35 3.96
N ARG A 277 -33.02 6.82 3.24
CA ARG A 277 -33.12 6.64 1.78
C ARG A 277 -32.01 7.39 1.04
N ALA A 278 -31.69 8.61 1.46
CA ALA A 278 -30.60 9.39 0.89
C ALA A 278 -29.24 8.71 1.13
N GLU A 279 -28.97 8.26 2.36
CA GLU A 279 -27.76 7.49 2.68
C GLU A 279 -27.65 6.22 1.83
N LEU A 280 -28.73 5.44 1.73
CA LEU A 280 -28.75 4.24 0.89
C LEU A 280 -28.44 4.56 -0.58
N ALA A 281 -29.01 5.64 -1.12
CA ALA A 281 -28.72 6.09 -2.48
C ALA A 281 -27.24 6.46 -2.65
N THR A 282 -26.66 7.21 -1.70
CA THR A 282 -25.22 7.55 -1.75
C THR A 282 -24.32 6.31 -1.68
N THR A 283 -24.67 5.32 -0.86
CA THR A 283 -23.91 4.06 -0.79
C THR A 283 -24.03 3.23 -2.07
N GLN A 284 -25.19 3.26 -2.73
CA GLN A 284 -25.38 2.59 -4.02
C GLN A 284 -24.55 3.25 -5.13
N GLU A 285 -24.52 4.59 -5.16
CA GLU A 285 -23.64 5.33 -6.08
C GLU A 285 -22.16 5.02 -5.85
N GLN A 286 -21.73 4.96 -4.59
CA GLN A 286 -20.36 4.56 -4.24
C GLN A 286 -20.03 3.13 -4.68
N LEU A 287 -20.97 2.19 -4.51
CA LEU A 287 -20.78 0.81 -4.98
C LEU A 287 -20.66 0.74 -6.50
N SER A 288 -21.52 1.43 -7.25
CA SER A 288 -21.41 1.48 -8.72
C SER A 288 -20.10 2.13 -9.19
N ALA A 289 -19.60 3.15 -8.49
CA ALA A 289 -18.30 3.75 -8.79
C ALA A 289 -17.13 2.78 -8.53
N LEU A 290 -17.17 2.04 -7.43
CA LEU A 290 -16.16 1.03 -7.10
C LEU A 290 -16.21 -0.18 -8.07
N GLU A 291 -17.39 -0.57 -8.55
CA GLU A 291 -17.52 -1.60 -9.57
C GLU A 291 -16.86 -1.18 -10.90
N LEU A 292 -17.08 0.07 -11.32
CA LEU A 292 -16.44 0.64 -12.52
C LEU A 292 -14.91 0.74 -12.37
N GLU A 293 -14.42 1.15 -11.20
CA GLU A 293 -12.99 1.19 -10.90
C GLU A 293 -12.37 -0.22 -10.93
N ASN A 294 -13.04 -1.21 -10.34
CA ASN A 294 -12.59 -2.59 -10.37
C ASN A 294 -12.51 -3.15 -11.79
N GLU A 295 -13.47 -2.83 -12.67
CA GLU A 295 -13.42 -3.27 -14.06
C GLU A 295 -12.24 -2.62 -14.80
N THR A 296 -12.01 -1.33 -14.59
CA THR A 296 -10.84 -0.62 -15.14
C THR A 296 -9.51 -1.22 -14.63
N LEU A 297 -9.45 -1.63 -13.35
CA LEU A 297 -8.27 -2.28 -12.79
C LEU A 297 -8.05 -3.69 -13.36
N ARG A 298 -9.12 -4.43 -13.67
CA ARG A 298 -9.03 -5.73 -14.36
C ARG A 298 -8.46 -5.56 -15.75
N GLU A 299 -8.99 -4.61 -16.54
CA GLU A 299 -8.46 -4.30 -17.88
C GLU A 299 -6.96 -3.93 -17.83
N LYS A 300 -6.55 -3.11 -16.86
CA LYS A 300 -5.13 -2.78 -16.65
C LYS A 300 -4.29 -4.00 -16.30
N THR A 301 -4.83 -4.91 -15.49
CA THR A 301 -4.13 -6.15 -15.09
C THR A 301 -3.95 -7.07 -16.29
N ASP A 302 -4.99 -7.24 -17.11
CA ASP A 302 -4.93 -8.02 -18.34
C ASP A 302 -3.92 -7.42 -19.34
N HIS A 303 -3.89 -6.09 -19.46
CA HIS A 303 -2.91 -5.40 -20.29
C HIS A 303 -1.47 -5.58 -19.79
N LEU A 304 -1.24 -5.50 -18.48
CA LEU A 304 0.07 -5.77 -17.88
C LEU A 304 0.51 -7.22 -18.12
N GLN A 305 -0.40 -8.19 -17.98
CA GLN A 305 -0.10 -9.59 -18.26
C GLN A 305 0.25 -9.83 -19.74
N ALA A 306 -0.43 -9.14 -20.66
CA ALA A 306 -0.06 -9.15 -22.07
C ALA A 306 1.35 -8.59 -22.30
N LEU A 307 1.67 -7.43 -21.71
CA LEU A 307 3.01 -6.83 -21.79
C LEU A 307 4.10 -7.72 -21.17
N GLU A 308 3.82 -8.42 -20.07
CA GLU A 308 4.76 -9.38 -19.48
C GLU A 308 5.05 -10.55 -20.43
N SER A 309 4.02 -11.04 -21.13
CA SER A 309 4.18 -12.09 -22.15
C SER A 309 4.97 -11.61 -23.37
N GLU A 310 4.75 -10.38 -23.82
CA GLU A 310 5.51 -9.74 -24.91
C GLU A 310 6.96 -9.48 -24.51
N HIS A 311 7.18 -9.03 -23.28
CA HIS A 311 8.53 -8.82 -22.75
C HIS A 311 9.27 -10.16 -22.62
N SER A 312 8.61 -11.23 -22.16
CA SER A 312 9.18 -12.57 -22.07
C SER A 312 9.59 -13.12 -23.44
N THR A 313 8.72 -12.98 -24.45
CA THR A 313 9.03 -13.40 -25.83
C THR A 313 10.15 -12.55 -26.45
N SER A 314 10.14 -11.23 -26.22
CA SER A 314 11.19 -10.32 -26.68
C SER A 314 12.53 -10.62 -26.03
N LYS A 315 12.55 -10.88 -24.72
CA LYS A 315 13.74 -11.28 -23.97
C LYS A 315 14.33 -12.57 -24.53
N LYS A 316 13.51 -13.60 -24.72
CA LYS A 316 13.95 -14.87 -25.31
C LYS A 316 14.54 -14.65 -26.71
N ARG A 317 13.90 -13.83 -27.55
CA ARG A 317 14.40 -13.49 -28.89
C ARG A 317 15.77 -12.80 -28.85
N VAL A 318 16.01 -11.93 -27.87
CA VAL A 318 17.31 -11.28 -27.67
C VAL A 318 18.36 -12.28 -27.20
N GLU A 319 18.02 -13.15 -26.25
CA GLU A 319 18.90 -14.23 -25.76
C GLU A 319 19.28 -15.20 -26.88
N ASP A 320 18.33 -15.57 -27.74
CA ASP A 320 18.56 -16.43 -28.91
C ASP A 320 19.51 -15.74 -29.92
N LYS A 321 19.29 -14.46 -30.23
CA LYS A 321 20.16 -13.66 -31.12
C LYS A 321 21.57 -13.50 -30.55
N LEU A 322 21.68 -13.28 -29.23
CA LEU A 322 22.98 -13.17 -28.56
C LEU A 322 23.74 -14.50 -28.63
N SER A 323 23.05 -15.62 -28.36
CA SER A 323 23.61 -16.97 -28.47
C SER A 323 24.07 -17.28 -29.90
N GLN A 324 23.29 -16.90 -30.90
CA GLN A 324 23.66 -17.02 -32.31
C GLN A 324 24.92 -16.19 -32.63
N SER A 325 24.96 -14.92 -32.21
CA SER A 325 26.11 -14.04 -32.46
C SER A 325 27.39 -14.55 -31.76
N LEU A 326 27.28 -15.10 -30.56
CA LEU A 326 28.41 -15.72 -29.86
C LEU A 326 28.90 -16.97 -30.60
N ALA A 327 28.00 -17.80 -31.12
CA ALA A 327 28.36 -18.97 -31.92
C ALA A 327 29.04 -18.57 -33.25
N GLU A 328 28.55 -17.53 -33.91
CA GLU A 328 29.17 -16.96 -35.12
C GLU A 328 30.56 -16.38 -34.84
N ASN A 329 30.71 -15.62 -33.76
CA ASN A 329 32.00 -15.09 -33.32
C ASN A 329 33.00 -16.21 -32.99
N LYS A 330 32.54 -17.29 -32.34
CA LYS A 330 33.38 -18.47 -32.08
C LYS A 330 33.85 -19.11 -33.39
N LYS A 331 32.96 -19.33 -34.35
CA LYS A 331 33.31 -19.85 -35.69
C LYS A 331 34.28 -18.93 -36.44
N LEU A 332 34.07 -17.62 -36.38
CA LEU A 332 34.95 -16.63 -37.00
C LEU A 332 36.34 -16.66 -36.37
N LYS A 333 36.41 -16.78 -35.04
CA LYS A 333 37.68 -16.91 -34.31
C LYS A 333 38.41 -18.19 -34.71
N GLU A 334 37.75 -19.33 -34.69
CA GLU A 334 38.33 -20.61 -35.14
C GLU A 334 38.83 -20.53 -36.59
N LYS A 335 38.07 -19.88 -37.48
CA LYS A 335 38.51 -19.64 -38.87
C LYS A 335 39.78 -18.80 -38.92
N LYS A 336 39.87 -17.70 -38.16
CA LYS A 336 41.05 -16.84 -38.11
C LYS A 336 42.26 -17.54 -37.50
N ASP A 337 42.06 -18.35 -36.47
CA ASP A 337 43.13 -19.14 -35.84
C ASP A 337 43.69 -20.17 -36.85
N ASN A 338 42.81 -20.85 -37.61
CA ASN A 338 43.23 -21.75 -38.69
C ASN A 338 43.98 -21.02 -39.83
N GLU A 339 43.54 -19.82 -40.22
CA GLU A 339 44.22 -18.99 -41.22
C GLU A 339 45.61 -18.55 -40.71
N LEU A 340 45.71 -18.14 -39.44
CA LEU A 340 46.98 -17.80 -38.80
C LEU A 340 47.92 -18.98 -38.72
N GLU A 341 47.44 -20.18 -38.38
CA GLU A 341 48.24 -21.39 -38.43
C GLU A 341 48.74 -21.70 -39.84
N ALA A 342 47.88 -21.56 -40.86
CA ALA A 342 48.26 -21.79 -42.25
C ALA A 342 49.34 -20.79 -42.71
N LEU A 343 49.18 -19.51 -42.38
CA LEU A 343 50.19 -18.48 -42.64
C LEU A 343 51.50 -18.75 -41.88
N GLY A 344 51.41 -19.20 -40.62
CA GLY A 344 52.57 -19.61 -39.83
C GLY A 344 53.35 -20.76 -40.47
N ARG A 345 52.64 -21.78 -40.99
CA ARG A 345 53.25 -22.89 -41.74
C ARG A 345 53.89 -22.41 -43.05
N GLN A 346 53.22 -21.55 -43.80
CA GLN A 346 53.78 -20.96 -45.03
C GLN A 346 55.04 -20.15 -44.75
N HIS A 347 55.01 -19.29 -43.74
CA HIS A 347 56.16 -18.50 -43.31
C HIS A 347 57.33 -19.39 -42.89
N SER A 348 57.08 -20.43 -42.09
CA SER A 348 58.12 -21.39 -41.70
C SER A 348 58.74 -22.11 -42.91
N ALA A 349 57.92 -22.48 -43.90
CA ALA A 349 58.40 -23.12 -45.13
C ALA A 349 59.24 -22.16 -46.00
N LEU A 350 58.86 -20.88 -46.08
CA LEU A 350 59.65 -19.86 -46.77
C LEU A 350 61.00 -19.63 -46.09
N VAL A 351 61.01 -19.51 -44.75
CA VAL A 351 62.24 -19.36 -43.97
C VAL A 351 63.16 -20.58 -44.16
N GLN A 352 62.63 -21.80 -44.20
CA GLN A 352 63.43 -23.00 -44.49
C GLN A 352 64.03 -22.95 -45.90
N LYS A 353 63.24 -22.59 -46.93
CA LYS A 353 63.73 -22.44 -48.30
C LYS A 353 64.83 -21.37 -48.42
N GLU A 354 64.66 -20.22 -47.76
CA GLU A 354 65.68 -19.17 -47.74
C GLU A 354 66.95 -19.62 -47.03
N ARG A 355 66.83 -20.33 -45.90
CA ARG A 355 67.98 -20.93 -45.21
C ARG A 355 68.72 -21.95 -46.07
N GLU A 356 68.00 -22.80 -46.79
CA GLU A 356 68.61 -23.76 -47.73
C GLU A 356 69.30 -23.05 -48.90
N ALA A 357 68.69 -22.00 -49.44
CA ALA A 357 69.29 -21.20 -50.51
C ALA A 357 70.56 -20.48 -50.05
N LEU A 358 70.55 -19.92 -48.83
CA LEU A 358 71.76 -19.33 -48.22
C LEU A 358 72.84 -20.40 -48.00
N ARG A 359 72.48 -21.59 -47.49
CA ARG A 359 73.43 -22.69 -47.30
C ARG A 359 74.11 -23.10 -48.61
N LYS A 360 73.34 -23.19 -49.71
CA LYS A 360 73.88 -23.46 -51.06
C LYS A 360 74.83 -22.36 -51.53
N LYS A 361 74.47 -21.09 -51.34
CA LYS A 361 75.36 -19.97 -51.67
C LYS A 361 76.65 -19.98 -50.84
N ASP A 362 76.58 -20.34 -49.58
CA ASP A 362 77.78 -20.48 -48.72
C ASP A 362 78.66 -21.65 -49.18
N GLU A 363 78.07 -22.76 -49.64
CA GLU A 363 78.78 -23.89 -50.25
C GLU A 363 79.45 -23.48 -51.58
N GLU A 364 78.77 -22.73 -52.45
CA GLU A 364 79.33 -22.17 -53.69
C GLU A 364 80.48 -21.20 -53.42
N LEU A 365 80.33 -20.30 -52.44
CA LEU A 365 81.39 -19.39 -52.02
C LEU A 365 82.62 -20.14 -51.47
N ARG A 366 82.40 -21.24 -50.75
CA ARG A 366 83.50 -22.09 -50.27
C ARG A 366 84.23 -22.74 -51.43
N ALA A 367 83.51 -23.30 -52.40
CA ALA A 367 84.10 -23.89 -53.60
C ALA A 367 84.86 -22.87 -54.45
N LEU A 368 84.33 -21.65 -54.62
CA LEU A 368 85.01 -20.57 -55.32
C LEU A 368 86.31 -20.14 -54.60
N ARG A 369 86.29 -20.09 -53.26
CA ARG A 369 87.51 -19.82 -52.47
C ARG A 369 88.55 -20.93 -52.63
N GLU A 370 88.13 -22.18 -52.65
CA GLU A 370 89.04 -23.31 -52.89
C GLU A 370 89.67 -23.24 -54.29
N GLN A 371 88.86 -22.99 -55.33
CA GLN A 371 89.35 -22.79 -56.69
C GLN A 371 90.31 -21.59 -56.79
N TYR A 372 90.02 -20.49 -56.11
CA TYR A 372 90.91 -19.34 -56.05
C TYR A 372 92.25 -19.72 -55.42
N ASN A 373 92.24 -20.45 -54.29
CA ASN A 373 93.46 -20.90 -53.63
C ASN A 373 94.27 -21.88 -54.52
N GLU A 374 93.61 -22.76 -55.27
CA GLU A 374 94.29 -23.64 -56.24
C GLU A 374 94.93 -22.86 -57.38
N LEU A 375 94.23 -21.85 -57.91
CA LEU A 375 94.79 -20.96 -58.94
C LEU A 375 95.96 -20.17 -58.40
N GLU A 376 95.87 -19.65 -57.17
CA GLU A 376 96.98 -18.94 -56.51
C GLU A 376 98.18 -19.87 -56.30
N GLN A 377 97.96 -21.15 -55.94
CA GLN A 377 99.04 -22.14 -55.86
C GLN A 377 99.67 -22.43 -57.22
N LYS A 378 98.86 -22.57 -58.28
CA LYS A 378 99.36 -22.76 -59.65
C LYS A 378 100.15 -21.55 -60.13
N GLU A 379 99.70 -20.34 -59.81
CA GLU A 379 100.41 -19.11 -60.11
C GLU A 379 101.78 -19.07 -59.41
N ARG A 380 101.84 -19.44 -58.13
CA ARG A 380 103.12 -19.58 -57.40
C ARG A 380 104.03 -20.65 -58.00
N GLN A 381 103.48 -21.78 -58.45
CA GLN A 381 104.25 -22.84 -59.14
C GLN A 381 104.79 -22.36 -60.49
N LEU A 382 103.98 -21.67 -61.28
CA LEU A 382 104.39 -21.07 -62.55
C LEU A 382 105.45 -20.00 -62.34
N ALA A 383 105.32 -19.15 -61.32
CA ALA A 383 106.34 -18.17 -60.96
C ALA A 383 107.68 -18.84 -60.59
N CYS A 384 107.64 -19.96 -59.85
CA CYS A 384 108.83 -20.75 -59.55
C CYS A 384 109.43 -21.42 -60.80
N ALA A 385 108.59 -21.90 -61.71
CA ALA A 385 109.05 -22.50 -62.98
C ALA A 385 109.66 -21.46 -63.93
N LEU A 386 109.05 -20.26 -64.03
CA LEU A 386 109.58 -19.14 -64.79
C LEU A 386 110.92 -18.68 -64.21
N SER A 387 111.03 -18.54 -62.89
CA SER A 387 112.31 -18.21 -62.24
C SER A 387 113.41 -19.23 -62.58
N LYS A 388 113.10 -20.53 -62.62
CA LYS A 388 114.07 -21.55 -63.06
C LYS A 388 114.44 -21.40 -64.54
N LYS A 389 113.48 -21.05 -65.40
CA LYS A 389 113.72 -20.81 -66.82
C LYS A 389 114.56 -19.56 -67.04
N ASP A 390 114.35 -18.52 -66.26
CA ASP A 390 115.19 -17.32 -66.26
C ASP A 390 116.61 -17.67 -65.83
N ASP A 391 116.80 -18.50 -64.79
CA ASP A 391 118.13 -19.00 -64.40
C ASP A 391 118.80 -19.84 -65.52
N GLU A 392 118.04 -20.68 -66.23
CA GLU A 392 118.54 -21.45 -67.38
C GLU A 392 118.93 -20.56 -68.55
N LEU A 393 118.09 -19.56 -68.87
CA LEU A 393 118.37 -18.56 -69.90
C LEU A 393 119.59 -17.74 -69.53
N GLN A 394 119.73 -17.34 -68.26
CA GLN A 394 120.90 -16.64 -67.77
C GLN A 394 122.17 -17.49 -67.92
N LYS A 395 122.10 -18.80 -67.65
CA LYS A 395 123.21 -19.74 -67.90
C LYS A 395 123.54 -19.89 -69.38
N LEU A 396 122.53 -20.05 -70.23
CA LEU A 396 122.72 -20.14 -71.69
C LEU A 396 123.29 -18.85 -72.25
N HIS A 397 122.85 -17.70 -71.75
CA HIS A 397 123.40 -16.39 -72.12
C HIS A 397 124.88 -16.30 -71.74
N ASN A 398 125.24 -16.67 -70.51
CA ASN A 398 126.64 -16.73 -70.09
C ASN A 398 127.48 -17.72 -70.93
N GLN A 399 126.90 -18.87 -71.31
CA GLN A 399 127.57 -19.83 -72.21
C GLN A 399 127.75 -19.27 -73.62
N TYR A 400 126.74 -18.56 -74.13
CA TYR A 400 126.81 -17.90 -75.42
C TYR A 400 127.89 -16.83 -75.41
N ASP A 401 127.96 -16.00 -74.37
CA ASP A 401 129.00 -15.00 -74.18
C ASP A 401 130.40 -15.64 -74.13
N GLU A 402 130.56 -16.79 -73.46
CA GLU A 402 131.82 -17.55 -73.48
C GLU A 402 132.18 -18.08 -74.87
N LEU A 403 131.21 -18.64 -75.60
CA LEU A 403 131.43 -19.14 -76.95
C LEU A 403 131.76 -18.01 -77.92
N GLU A 404 131.10 -16.86 -77.78
CA GLU A 404 131.38 -15.68 -78.57
C GLU A 404 132.77 -15.12 -78.26
N LYS A 405 133.20 -15.15 -76.99
CA LYS A 405 134.56 -14.81 -76.58
C LYS A 405 135.60 -15.76 -77.18
N LYS A 406 135.34 -17.08 -77.15
CA LYS A 406 136.19 -18.11 -77.78
C LYS A 406 136.24 -17.97 -79.30
N ALA A 407 135.13 -17.60 -79.95
CA ALA A 407 135.09 -17.36 -81.38
C ALA A 407 135.96 -16.15 -81.77
N ARG A 408 135.91 -15.06 -80.98
CA ARG A 408 136.79 -13.90 -81.17
C ARG A 408 138.27 -14.27 -80.95
N GLU A 409 138.58 -15.11 -79.95
CA GLU A 409 139.94 -15.60 -79.72
C GLU A 409 140.46 -16.50 -80.86
N LEU A 410 139.62 -17.41 -81.38
CA LEU A 410 139.95 -18.25 -82.54
C LEU A 410 140.22 -17.40 -83.77
N ASP A 411 139.39 -16.37 -84.04
CA ASP A 411 139.57 -15.46 -85.17
C ASP A 411 140.86 -14.61 -85.06
N LEU A 412 141.27 -14.27 -83.83
CA LEU A 412 142.57 -13.66 -83.56
C LEU A 412 143.73 -14.65 -83.75
N SER A 413 143.57 -15.91 -83.34
CA SER A 413 144.59 -16.94 -83.47
C SER A 413 144.83 -17.35 -84.93
N THR A 414 143.79 -17.43 -85.76
CA THR A 414 143.95 -17.68 -87.21
C THR A 414 144.65 -16.50 -87.88
N LYS A 415 144.30 -15.26 -87.54
CA LYS A 415 145.01 -14.06 -88.02
C LYS A 415 146.49 -14.05 -87.62
N GLN A 416 146.85 -14.55 -86.44
CA GLN A 416 148.27 -14.67 -86.03
C GLN A 416 149.04 -15.77 -86.76
N ASN A 417 148.42 -16.92 -87.05
CA ASN A 417 149.07 -17.99 -87.80
C ASN A 417 149.31 -17.60 -89.27
N ASP A 418 148.43 -16.79 -89.87
CA ASP A 418 148.66 -16.23 -91.20
C ASP A 418 149.85 -15.25 -91.25
N VAL A 419 150.16 -14.57 -90.15
CA VAL A 419 151.35 -13.70 -90.07
C VAL A 419 152.63 -14.53 -89.97
N ARG A 420 152.62 -15.65 -89.24
CA ARG A 420 153.80 -16.54 -89.12
C ARG A 420 154.18 -17.23 -90.42
N LEU A 421 153.24 -17.44 -91.34
CA LEU A 421 153.53 -17.99 -92.67
C LEU A 421 154.16 -16.96 -93.64
N ARG A 422 154.25 -15.67 -93.26
CA ARG A 422 154.81 -14.62 -94.12
C ARG A 422 156.29 -14.30 -93.91
N GLU A 423 156.94 -14.83 -92.88
CA GLU A 423 158.34 -14.51 -92.56
C GLU A 423 159.23 -15.78 -92.52
N GLY A 424 159.80 -16.16 -93.68
CA GLY A 424 160.88 -17.17 -93.77
C GLY A 424 161.12 -17.67 -95.22
N PRO A 425 162.35 -17.65 -95.78
CA PRO A 425 162.55 -17.41 -97.22
C PRO A 425 162.89 -18.64 -98.09
N ALA A 426 162.22 -18.67 -99.26
CA ALA A 426 162.75 -18.83 -100.62
C ALA A 426 163.61 -20.06 -101.00
N ALA A 427 162.94 -21.09 -101.54
CA ALA A 427 163.34 -21.76 -102.78
C ALA A 427 162.18 -22.53 -103.44
N ALA A 428 162.02 -22.34 -104.75
CA ALA A 428 161.24 -23.13 -105.73
C ALA A 428 159.70 -22.95 -105.87
N ALA A 429 159.35 -22.07 -106.83
CA ALA A 429 158.44 -22.32 -107.96
C ALA A 429 156.92 -22.57 -107.75
N GLY A 430 156.12 -21.59 -108.21
CA GLY A 430 155.24 -21.86 -109.37
C GLY A 430 153.71 -21.98 -109.18
N ARG A 431 153.02 -20.83 -109.36
CA ARG A 431 151.74 -20.61 -110.08
C ARG A 431 150.54 -21.58 -109.87
N LYS A 432 149.43 -21.04 -109.33
CA LYS A 432 148.09 -20.91 -109.99
C LYS A 432 147.02 -20.31 -109.03
N ARG A 433 146.48 -19.15 -109.40
CA ARG A 433 145.09 -18.65 -109.13
C ARG A 433 144.10 -19.50 -109.98
N PRO A 434 142.76 -19.58 -109.75
CA PRO A 434 141.85 -18.45 -109.40
C PRO A 434 140.60 -18.82 -108.50
N ASP A 435 139.96 -17.83 -107.88
CA ASP A 435 138.57 -17.31 -108.10
C ASP A 435 137.38 -18.13 -107.51
N ILE A 436 136.65 -17.63 -106.52
CA ILE A 436 135.41 -16.80 -106.56
C ILE A 436 134.14 -17.65 -106.30
N GLY A 437 133.32 -17.22 -105.33
CA GLY A 437 131.85 -17.21 -105.46
C GLY A 437 131.06 -17.81 -104.30
N PHE A 438 130.26 -16.97 -103.60
CA PHE A 438 128.77 -16.97 -103.59
C PHE A 438 128.15 -18.09 -102.71
N ALA A 439 127.12 -17.95 -101.87
CA ALA A 439 126.04 -16.98 -101.61
C ALA A 439 125.55 -17.23 -100.15
N VAL A 440 125.22 -16.24 -99.31
CA VAL A 440 123.91 -15.55 -99.14
C VAL A 440 122.66 -16.46 -99.19
N CYS A 441 122.19 -16.89 -98.01
CA CYS A 441 120.78 -17.12 -97.62
C CYS A 441 120.71 -16.58 -96.18
N LYS A 442 120.05 -15.50 -95.75
CA LYS A 442 118.80 -14.81 -96.06
C LYS A 442 117.51 -15.62 -95.87
N ASP A 443 116.82 -15.21 -94.80
CA ASP A 443 115.37 -15.13 -94.57
C ASP A 443 114.60 -16.43 -94.28
N GLY A 444 113.99 -16.47 -93.08
CA GLY A 444 113.08 -17.52 -92.60
C GLY A 444 112.94 -17.54 -91.09
#